data_AF-A0A807RNK1-F1
#
_entry.id   AF-A0A807RNK1-F1
#
_cell.length_a   1.000
_cell.length_b   1.000
_cell.length_c   1.000
_cell.angle_alpha   90.00
_cell.angle_beta   90.00
_cell.angle_gamma   90.00
#
_symmetry.space_group_name_H-M   'P 1'
#
loop_
_entity.id
_entity.type
_entity.pdbx_description
1 polymer ?
#
loop_
_entity_poly.entity_id
_entity_poly.type
_entity_poly.pdbx_seq_one_letter_code
_entity_poly.pdbx_strand_id
1 'polypeptide(L)'
;MTNKLNQFGVFKAQKHGNQLVLTIPSNLSVHEGELFELMASADASKLIYVRKKSDNPWFNGMFDHVDFSSLLQETGDLDNIKPVAEEKTDW
;
A
#
# COMPACT_ATOMS: atom_id res chain seq x y z
N MET A 1 9.16 20.88 -19.82
CA MET A 1 8.07 20.15 -20.50
C MET A 1 6.83 20.29 -19.65
N THR A 2 5.76 20.91 -20.15
CA THR A 2 4.53 21.09 -19.37
C THR A 2 3.73 19.80 -19.46
N ASN A 3 3.63 19.04 -18.36
CA ASN A 3 2.77 17.87 -18.31
C ASN A 3 1.32 18.31 -18.55
N LYS A 4 0.75 17.92 -19.69
CA LYS A 4 -0.64 18.18 -20.03
C LYS A 4 -1.51 17.35 -19.09
N LEU A 5 -2.27 18.02 -18.22
CA LEU A 5 -3.23 17.36 -17.33
C LEU A 5 -4.51 17.06 -18.12
N ASN A 6 -4.98 15.81 -18.05
CA ASN A 6 -6.28 15.43 -18.57
C ASN A 6 -7.35 15.77 -17.52
N GLN A 7 -8.40 16.48 -17.94
CA GLN A 7 -9.55 16.77 -17.08
C GLN A 7 -10.58 15.65 -17.19
N PHE A 8 -10.93 15.02 -16.07
CA PHE A 8 -11.88 13.90 -16.02
C PHE A 8 -13.29 14.30 -15.53
N GLY A 9 -13.48 15.56 -15.15
CA GLY A 9 -14.76 16.09 -14.66
C GLY A 9 -14.58 16.99 -13.44
N VAL A 10 -15.70 17.39 -12.84
CA VAL A 10 -15.76 18.09 -11.55
C VAL A 10 -16.42 17.16 -10.55
N PHE A 11 -15.71 16.82 -9.48
CA PHE A 11 -16.18 15.90 -8.45
C PHE A 11 -16.38 16.65 -7.15
N LYS A 12 -17.52 16.39 -6.49
CA LYS A 12 -17.84 16.99 -5.20
C LYS A 12 -17.31 16.09 -4.09
N ALA A 13 -16.61 16.67 -3.11
CA ALA A 13 -16.25 15.96 -1.90
C ALA A 13 -17.52 15.60 -1.10
N GLN A 14 -17.61 14.36 -0.66
CA GLN A 14 -18.73 13.84 0.11
C GLN A 14 -18.26 13.42 1.50
N LYS A 15 -19.13 13.58 2.50
CA LYS A 15 -18.87 13.11 3.87
C LYS A 15 -19.26 11.64 3.98
N HIS A 16 -18.34 10.80 4.40
CA HIS A 16 -18.59 9.39 4.72
C HIS A 16 -18.06 9.11 6.13
N GLY A 17 -18.95 8.97 7.09
CA GLY A 17 -18.59 8.92 8.52
C GLY A 17 -17.86 10.19 8.97
N ASN A 18 -16.63 10.03 9.48
CA ASN A 18 -15.76 11.12 9.92
C ASN A 18 -14.76 11.59 8.85
N GLN A 19 -14.92 11.14 7.59
CA GLN A 19 -13.97 11.42 6.51
C GLN A 19 -14.63 12.15 5.34
N LEU A 20 -13.82 12.86 4.55
CA LEU A 20 -14.21 13.41 3.25
C LEU A 20 -13.63 12.53 2.15
N VAL A 21 -14.46 12.16 1.18
CA VAL A 21 -14.10 11.30 0.06
C VAL A 21 -14.37 11.98 -1.27
N LEU A 22 -13.49 11.77 -2.24
CA LEU A 22 -13.68 12.11 -3.65
C LEU A 22 -13.88 10.82 -4.43
N THR A 23 -14.92 10.76 -5.26
CA THR A 23 -15.14 9.61 -6.15
C THR A 23 -14.10 9.61 -7.26
N ILE A 24 -13.43 8.48 -7.46
CA ILE A 24 -12.49 8.28 -8.57
C ILE A 24 -13.26 7.66 -9.75
N PRO A 25 -13.21 8.26 -10.95
CA PRO A 25 -13.79 7.67 -12.17
C PRO A 25 -13.26 6.27 -12.48
N SER A 26 -14.16 5.36 -12.86
CA SER A 26 -13.82 3.95 -13.16
C SER A 26 -12.87 3.79 -14.35
N ASN A 27 -12.88 4.72 -15.31
CA ASN A 27 -11.97 4.72 -16.46
C ASN A 27 -10.50 5.02 -16.10
N LEU A 28 -10.20 5.39 -14.84
CA LEU A 28 -8.83 5.56 -14.36
C LEU A 28 -8.20 4.26 -13.86
N SER A 29 -8.94 3.14 -13.82
CA SER A 29 -8.45 1.83 -13.36
C SER A 29 -7.70 1.91 -12.03
N VAL A 30 -8.31 2.57 -11.04
CA VAL A 30 -7.84 2.57 -9.65
C VAL A 30 -8.58 1.46 -8.93
N HIS A 31 -7.84 0.57 -8.29
CA HIS A 31 -8.38 -0.55 -7.53
C HIS A 31 -8.32 -0.27 -6.03
N GLU A 32 -9.15 -0.98 -5.27
CA GLU A 32 -9.11 -0.93 -3.80
C GLU A 32 -7.73 -1.39 -3.29
N GLY A 33 -7.23 -0.72 -2.24
CA GLY A 33 -5.92 -1.00 -1.64
C GLY A 33 -4.73 -0.32 -2.32
N GLU A 34 -4.91 0.32 -3.48
CA GLU A 34 -3.84 1.09 -4.11
C GLU A 34 -3.43 2.31 -3.28
N LEU A 35 -2.12 2.56 -3.19
CA LEU A 35 -1.55 3.66 -2.43
C LEU A 35 -1.31 4.88 -3.32
N PHE A 36 -1.59 6.05 -2.76
CA PHE A 36 -1.33 7.34 -3.40
C PHE A 36 -0.63 8.28 -2.43
N GLU A 37 0.41 8.94 -2.92
CA GLU A 37 0.97 10.12 -2.27
C GLU A 37 0.12 11.33 -2.62
N LEU A 38 -0.40 12.02 -1.61
CA LEU A 38 -1.14 13.27 -1.77
C LEU A 38 -0.20 14.45 -1.55
N MET A 39 -0.05 15.28 -2.58
CA MET A 39 0.68 16.54 -2.53
C MET A 39 -0.30 17.70 -2.75
N ALA A 40 -0.03 18.84 -2.12
CA ALA A 40 -0.79 20.07 -2.33
C ALA A 40 0.12 21.19 -2.82
N SER A 41 -0.42 22.11 -3.62
CA SER A 41 0.22 23.42 -3.83
C SER A 41 0.29 24.19 -2.51
N ALA A 42 1.20 25.16 -2.41
CA ALA A 42 1.39 25.94 -1.18
C ALA A 42 0.13 26.68 -0.71
N ASP A 43 -0.75 27.03 -1.64
CA ASP A 43 -2.04 27.69 -1.40
C ASP A 43 -3.22 26.70 -1.29
N ALA A 44 -2.95 25.38 -1.30
CA ALA A 44 -3.92 24.29 -1.29
C ALA A 44 -4.97 24.33 -2.43
N SER A 45 -4.78 25.14 -3.47
CA SER A 45 -5.71 25.23 -4.60
C SER A 45 -5.66 24.03 -5.52
N LYS A 46 -4.59 23.23 -5.46
CA LYS A 46 -4.40 22.03 -6.27
C LYS A 46 -3.96 20.87 -5.39
N LEU A 47 -4.63 19.74 -5.56
CA LEU A 47 -4.24 18.44 -5.01
C LEU A 47 -3.72 17.56 -6.14
N ILE A 48 -2.58 16.90 -5.92
CA ILE A 48 -1.96 15.97 -6.86
C ILE A 48 -1.83 14.62 -6.14
N TYR A 49 -2.44 13.59 -6.73
CA TYR A 49 -2.36 12.22 -6.24
C TYR A 49 -1.42 11.44 -7.15
N VAL A 50 -0.31 10.94 -6.60
CA VAL A 50 0.69 10.15 -7.34
C VAL A 50 0.60 8.71 -6.89
N ARG A 51 0.37 7.77 -7.82
CA ARG A 51 0.37 6.33 -7.50
C ARG A 51 1.71 5.96 -6.86
N LYS A 52 1.65 5.25 -5.74
CA LYS A 52 2.81 4.66 -5.07
C LYS A 52 2.64 3.16 -5.02
N LYS A 53 3.76 2.46 -5.21
CA LYS A 53 3.85 1.08 -4.78
C LYS A 53 4.10 1.09 -3.28
N SER A 54 3.52 0.12 -2.60
CA SER A 54 3.92 -0.17 -1.23
C SER A 54 5.40 -0.57 -1.21
N ASP A 55 6.15 -0.13 -0.22
CA ASP A 55 7.47 -0.71 0.05
C ASP A 55 7.35 -2.00 0.87
N ASN A 56 6.21 -2.20 1.53
CA ASN A 56 5.91 -3.44 2.21
C ASN A 56 5.77 -4.58 1.18
N PRO A 57 6.59 -5.64 1.28
CA PRO A 57 6.66 -6.73 0.31
C PRO A 57 5.36 -7.54 0.19
N TRP A 58 4.51 -7.48 1.22
CA TRP A 58 3.18 -8.10 1.21
C TRP A 58 2.20 -7.44 0.22
N PHE A 59 2.39 -6.15 -0.08
CA PHE A 59 1.43 -5.36 -0.87
C PHE A 59 2.03 -4.81 -2.16
N ASN A 60 3.25 -5.20 -2.51
CA ASN A 60 3.97 -4.66 -3.66
C ASN A 60 4.23 -5.69 -4.77
N GLY A 61 3.65 -6.88 -4.60
CA GLY A 61 3.74 -8.00 -5.53
C GLY A 61 5.01 -8.84 -5.40
N MET A 62 5.90 -8.53 -4.44
CA MET A 62 7.12 -9.33 -4.21
C MET A 62 6.80 -10.80 -3.90
N PHE A 63 5.65 -11.07 -3.28
CA PHE A 63 5.23 -12.42 -2.89
C PHE A 63 4.12 -13.02 -3.76
N ASP A 64 3.69 -12.36 -4.85
CA ASP A 64 2.57 -12.83 -5.69
C ASP A 64 2.86 -14.19 -6.36
N HIS A 65 4.13 -14.55 -6.47
CA HIS A 65 4.59 -15.79 -7.09
C HIS A 65 5.42 -16.66 -6.14
N VAL A 66 5.40 -16.38 -4.84
CA VAL A 66 6.07 -17.21 -3.86
C VAL A 66 5.18 -18.38 -3.49
N ASP A 67 5.69 -19.59 -3.73
CA ASP A 67 5.08 -20.81 -3.20
C ASP A 67 5.56 -21.05 -1.76
N PHE A 68 4.80 -20.50 -0.82
CA PHE A 68 5.05 -20.68 0.61
C PHE A 68 4.99 -22.15 1.05
N SER A 69 4.28 -23.01 0.31
CA SER A 69 4.18 -24.44 0.64
C SER A 69 5.50 -25.15 0.42
N SER A 70 6.17 -24.85 -0.69
CA SER A 70 7.51 -25.36 -0.99
C SER A 70 8.54 -24.83 0.02
N LEU A 71 8.46 -23.54 0.38
CA LEU A 71 9.36 -22.95 1.38
C LEU A 71 9.22 -23.59 2.78
N LEU A 72 8.00 -23.94 3.18
CA LEU A 72 7.74 -24.64 4.45
C LEU A 72 8.32 -26.06 4.44
N GLN A 73 8.31 -26.76 3.30
CA GLN A 73 8.94 -28.07 3.18
C GLN A 73 10.47 -27.99 3.26
N GLU A 74 11.07 -26.92 2.71
CA GLU A 74 12.52 -26.70 2.76
C GLU A 74 13.03 -26.28 4.15
N THR A 75 12.23 -25.52 4.90
CA THR A 75 12.62 -25.02 6.23
C THR A 75 12.46 -26.04 7.35
N GLY A 76 11.74 -27.14 7.12
CA GLY A 76 11.54 -28.21 8.08
C GLY A 76 10.53 -27.83 9.17
N ASP A 77 10.40 -28.70 10.19
CA ASP A 77 9.42 -28.54 11.26
C ASP A 77 9.78 -27.37 12.19
N LEU A 78 9.18 -26.20 11.93
CA LEU A 78 9.38 -24.98 12.71
C LEU A 78 8.90 -25.12 14.16
N ASP A 79 8.02 -26.10 14.45
CA ASP A 79 7.54 -26.41 15.80
C ASP A 79 8.60 -27.13 16.65
N ASN A 80 9.68 -27.63 16.04
CA ASN A 80 10.79 -28.30 16.70
C ASN A 80 12.11 -27.49 16.71
N ILE A 81 12.06 -26.18 16.41
CA ILE A 81 13.21 -25.31 16.56
C ILE A 81 13.54 -25.21 18.05
N LYS A 82 14.61 -25.88 18.49
CA LYS A 82 15.19 -25.64 19.81
C LYS A 82 15.67 -24.19 19.87
N PRO A 83 15.21 -23.37 20.84
CA PRO A 83 15.72 -22.02 20.99
C PRO A 83 17.25 -22.07 21.17
N VAL A 84 17.97 -21.35 20.32
CA VAL A 84 19.46 -21.37 20.29
C VAL A 84 20.06 -20.55 21.44
N ALA A 85 19.25 -19.76 22.14
CA ALA A 85 19.67 -19.07 23.36
C ALA A 85 18.46 -18.80 24.26
N GLU A 86 18.54 -19.24 25.51
CA GLU A 86 17.82 -18.63 26.61
C GLU A 86 18.62 -17.38 27.03
N GLU A 87 17.99 -16.21 27.03
CA GLU A 87 18.59 -15.02 27.61
C GLU A 87 18.84 -15.29 29.09
N LYS A 88 20.11 -15.34 29.51
CA LYS A 88 20.45 -15.40 30.93
C LYS A 88 20.01 -14.10 31.58
N THR A 89 18.87 -14.15 32.26
CA THR A 89 18.48 -13.13 33.21
C THR A 89 19.15 -13.47 34.55
N ASP A 90 20.31 -12.87 34.82
CA ASP A 90 20.87 -12.84 36.17
C ASP A 90 20.13 -11.74 36.96
N TRP A 91 19.09 -12.13 37.69
CA TRP A 91 18.55 -11.34 38.80
C TRP A 91 18.32 -12.23 40.02
#